data_AF-A0A951LDH6-F1
#
_entry.id   AF-A0A951LDH6-F1
#
_cell.length_a   1.000
_cell.length_b   1.000
_cell.length_c   1.000
_cell.angle_alpha   90.00
_cell.angle_beta   90.00
_cell.angle_gamma   90.00
#
_symmetry.space_group_name_H-M   'P 1'
#
loop_
_entity.id
_entity.type
_entity.pdbx_description
1 polymer ?
#
loop_
_entity_poly.entity_id
_entity_poly.type
_entity_poly.pdbx_seq_one_letter_code
_entity_poly.pdbx_strand_id
1 'polypeptide(L)' 'MSSEPAQRKLILYMSMSLDGFAARRDGTMDWLGEAQRYGDHRQRAATELLGQTGLLVLGRRAAQDMA' A
#
# COMPACT_ATOMS: atom_id res chain seq x y z
N MET A 1 0.24 -36.19 -5.33
CA MET A 1 0.52 -34.74 -5.31
C MET A 1 -0.10 -34.19 -4.05
N SER A 2 0.71 -33.78 -3.07
CA SER A 2 0.19 -33.24 -1.81
C SER A 2 -0.34 -31.83 -2.09
N SER A 3 -1.65 -31.65 -2.08
CA SER A 3 -2.28 -30.34 -2.13
C SER A 3 -2.18 -29.71 -0.74
N GLU A 4 -1.05 -29.07 -0.44
CA GLU A 4 -1.05 -28.14 0.68
C GLU A 4 -2.12 -27.08 0.42
N PRO A 5 -3.03 -26.82 1.38
CA PRO A 5 -4.01 -25.75 1.21
C PRO A 5 -3.25 -24.45 0.98
N ALA A 6 -3.66 -23.67 -0.03
CA ALA A 6 -3.04 -22.40 -0.35
C ALA A 6 -3.01 -21.51 0.90
N GLN A 7 -1.81 -21.32 1.48
CA GLN A 7 -1.64 -20.56 2.71
C GLN A 7 -2.00 -19.09 2.44
N ARG A 8 -2.86 -18.53 3.30
CA ARG A 8 -3.19 -17.09 3.24
C ARG A 8 -1.92 -16.27 3.51
N LYS A 9 -1.63 -15.32 2.63
CA LYS A 9 -0.47 -14.42 2.77
C LYS A 9 -0.90 -13.14 3.48
N LEU A 10 -0.09 -12.67 4.41
CA LEU A 10 -0.17 -11.32 4.95
C LEU A 10 0.88 -10.46 4.25
N ILE A 11 0.43 -9.45 3.51
CA ILE A 11 1.30 -8.60 2.69
C ILE A 11 1.21 -7.17 3.22
N LEU A 12 2.37 -6.59 3.57
CA LEU A 12 2.49 -5.15 3.80
C LEU A 12 2.89 -4.48 2.48
N TYR A 13 2.03 -3.62 1.97
CA TYR A 13 2.30 -2.81 0.80
C TYR A 13 2.25 -1.34 1.19
N MET A 14 3.39 -0.66 1.12
CA MET A 14 3.52 0.74 1.50
C MET A 14 4.62 1.43 0.71
N SER A 15 4.53 2.75 0.61
CA SER A 15 5.63 3.61 0.20
C SER A 15 6.33 4.18 1.43
N MET A 16 7.64 4.34 1.36
CA MET A 16 8.43 4.99 2.41
C MET A 16 9.49 5.90 1.78
N SER A 17 9.91 6.91 2.52
CA SER A 17 11.10 7.68 2.20
C SER A 17 12.35 6.78 2.24
N LEU A 18 13.44 7.25 1.63
CA LEU A 18 14.70 6.50 1.60
C LEU A 18 15.26 6.21 3.01
N ASP A 19 14.98 7.09 3.97
CA ASP A 19 15.35 6.96 5.38
C ASP A 19 14.32 6.19 6.22
N GLY A 20 13.29 5.60 5.60
CA GLY A 20 12.41 4.61 6.23
C GLY A 20 11.17 5.16 6.92
N PHE A 21 10.73 6.38 6.59
CA PHE A 21 9.54 7.00 7.16
C PHE A 21 8.36 7.00 6.19
N ALA A 22 7.17 6.67 6.68
CA ALA A 22 5.94 6.70 5.89
C ALA A 22 5.31 8.09 5.81
N ALA A 23 5.56 8.95 6.78
CA ALA A 23 5.01 10.29 6.87
C ALA A 23 6.00 11.21 7.58
N ARG A 24 5.84 12.52 7.38
CA ARG A 24 6.57 13.53 8.14
C ARG A 24 6.07 13.58 9.59
N ARG A 25 6.75 14.36 10.43
CA ARG A 25 6.38 14.51 11.86
C ARG A 25 4.98 15.09 12.08
N ASP A 26 4.51 15.95 11.18
CA ASP A 26 3.12 16.47 11.18
C ASP A 26 2.11 15.45 10.62
N GLY A 27 2.59 14.34 10.07
CA GLY A 27 1.82 13.27 9.44
C GLY A 27 1.45 13.54 7.98
N THR A 28 2.02 14.56 7.35
CA THR A 28 1.85 14.80 5.91
C THR A 28 2.67 13.82 5.06
N MET A 29 2.21 13.60 3.83
CA MET A 29 2.83 12.69 2.84
C MET A 29 3.10 13.39 1.49
N ASP A 30 3.28 14.71 1.50
CA ASP A 30 3.62 15.54 0.31
C ASP A 30 4.85 15.03 -0.46
N TRP A 31 5.80 14.42 0.24
CA TRP A 31 7.01 13.80 -0.31
C TRP A 31 6.70 12.65 -1.28
N LEU A 32 5.52 12.03 -1.17
CA LEU A 32 5.09 10.93 -2.04
C LEU A 32 4.73 11.40 -3.46
N GLY A 33 4.74 12.73 -3.68
CA GLY A 33 4.45 13.39 -4.94
C GLY A 33 2.96 13.34 -5.31
N GLU A 34 2.59 14.10 -6.33
CA GLU A 34 1.26 13.97 -6.94
C GLU A 34 1.17 12.67 -7.73
N ALA A 35 0.01 12.00 -7.65
CA ALA A 35 -0.25 10.70 -8.28
C ALA A 35 0.10 10.64 -9.78
N GLN A 36 0.05 11.78 -10.47
CA GLN A 36 0.28 11.87 -11.91
C GLN A 36 1.75 11.89 -12.34
N ARG A 37 2.71 12.23 -11.47
CA ARG A 37 4.12 12.42 -11.91
C ARG A 37 4.96 11.15 -11.96
N TYR A 38 4.57 10.08 -11.27
CA TYR A 38 5.39 8.87 -11.12
C TYR A 38 4.66 7.55 -11.46
N GLY A 39 3.91 7.59 -12.57
CA GLY A 39 3.87 6.47 -13.53
C GLY A 39 2.77 5.43 -13.32
N ASP A 40 2.06 5.17 -14.42
CA ASP A 40 1.10 4.08 -14.62
C ASP A 40 1.50 2.75 -13.96
N HIS A 41 2.81 2.47 -13.86
CA HIS A 41 3.31 1.24 -13.29
C HIS A 41 2.96 1.07 -11.80
N ARG A 42 3.09 2.11 -10.96
CA ARG A 42 2.75 2.04 -9.54
C ARG A 42 1.25 1.79 -9.37
N GLN A 43 0.45 2.51 -10.16
CA GLN A 43 -1.01 2.38 -10.13
C GLN A 43 -1.47 0.99 -10.57
N ARG A 44 -0.85 0.42 -11.61
CA ARG A 44 -1.12 -0.96 -12.05
C ARG A 44 -0.75 -1.97 -10.97
N ALA A 45 0.45 -1.87 -10.38
CA ALA A 45 0.88 -2.79 -9.33
C ALA A 45 -0.04 -2.76 -8.09
N ALA A 46 -0.47 -1.56 -7.67
CA ALA A 46 -1.42 -1.43 -6.57
C ALA A 46 -2.79 -2.01 -6.94
N THR A 47 -3.27 -1.78 -8.16
CA THR A 47 -4.55 -2.33 -8.66
C THR A 47 -4.53 -3.86 -8.72
N GLU A 48 -3.45 -4.45 -9.24
CA GLU A 48 -3.27 -5.90 -9.30
C GLU A 48 -3.24 -6.53 -7.90
N LEU A 49 -2.51 -5.92 -6.96
CA LEU A 49 -2.45 -6.38 -5.59
C LEU A 49 -3.82 -6.32 -4.91
N LEU A 50 -4.53 -5.19 -5.06
CA LEU A 50 -5.87 -5.02 -4.49
C LEU A 50 -6.87 -6.02 -5.10
N GLY A 51 -6.77 -6.30 -6.41
CA GLY A 51 -7.62 -7.29 -7.09
C GLY A 51 -7.47 -8.73 -6.55
N GLN A 52 -6.32 -9.05 -5.94
CA GLN A 52 -6.06 -10.35 -5.30
C GLN A 52 -6.31 -10.34 -3.78
N THR A 53 -6.57 -9.17 -3.20
CA THR A 53 -6.66 -8.99 -1.75
C THR A 53 -8.10 -9.17 -1.27
N GLY A 54 -8.34 -10.20 -0.45
CA GLY A 54 -9.66 -10.45 0.16
C GLY A 54 -9.97 -9.60 1.40
N LEU A 55 -8.95 -9.01 2.03
CA LEU A 55 -9.10 -8.17 3.23
C LEU A 55 -8.02 -7.08 3.25
N LEU A 56 -8.44 -5.82 3.35
CA LEU A 56 -7.56 -4.69 3.61
C LEU A 56 -7.69 -4.27 5.08
N VAL A 57 -6.57 -4.20 5.79
CA VAL A 57 -6.51 -3.73 7.18
C VAL A 57 -5.73 -2.42 7.21
N LEU A 58 -6.35 -1.37 7.76
CA LEU A 58 -5.78 -0.03 7.85
C LEU A 58 -5.84 0.48 9.29
N GLY A 59 -4.85 1.28 9.68
CA GLY A 59 -4.94 2.10 10.89
C GLY A 59 -5.96 3.23 10.72
N ARG A 60 -6.54 3.71 11.83
CA ARG A 60 -7.59 4.75 11.83
C ARG A 60 -7.22 5.97 10.97
N ARG A 61 -6.00 6.49 11.12
CA ARG A 61 -5.55 7.69 10.39
C ARG A 61 -5.47 7.46 8.88
N ALA A 62 -4.90 6.34 8.45
CA ALA A 62 -4.86 5.97 7.03
C ALA A 62 -6.27 5.78 6.44
N ALA A 63 -7.20 5.23 7.22
CA ALA A 63 -8.60 5.12 6.78
C ALA A 63 -9.29 6.48 6.64
N GLN A 64 -8.96 7.45 7.51
CA GLN A 64 -9.49 8.82 7.42
C GLN A 64 -8.95 9.58 6.21
N ASP A 65 -7.67 9.39 5.87
CA ASP A 65 -7.05 10.02 4.70
C ASP A 65 -7.60 9.49 3.36
N MET A 66 -8.25 8.31 3.37
CA MET A 66 -8.86 7.68 2.20
C MET A 66 -10.35 8.01 2.01
N ALA A 67 -11.02 8.56 3.03
CA ALA A 67 -12.45 8.87 3.05
C ALA A 67 -12.72 10.29 2.51
#